data_AF-A0A8D5A1C1-F1
#
_entry.id   AF-A0A8D5A1C1-F1
#
_cell.length_a   1.000
_cell.length_b   1.000
_cell.length_c   1.000
_cell.angle_alpha   90.00
_cell.angle_beta   90.00
_cell.angle_gamma   90.00
#
_symmetry.space_group_name_H-M   'P 1'
#
loop_
_entity.id
_entity.type
_entity.pdbx_description
1 polymer ?
#
loop_
_entity_poly.entity_id
_entity_poly.type
_entity_poly.pdbx_seq_one_letter_code
_entity_poly.pdbx_strand_id
1 'polypeptide(L)'
;MKLKSGKKLLGALLLASLVGFASLPAVSAEDAAPADGNGPAVETREPSYPAVNGHYKNEAFGMEFDLPAAYTEDAGNKPYMYQAHLTDYNMGLMVLMQGRKAGISDSRLKEEVKQVEEIPDQMAKGSKDVKIMDKKMVKAGGYDTLQFAVRGEHDGKPFISVNDFILTNSATYMMSFTMKDTDYKNNQNEIDEILKSVSFFTVWRTEPVRTTKYAYDLPVDVKVGASGGINPDHILLGTNGRLLTGVMVVKSSKRSALSFWPESLSGLTEQQKKGVLDGLKGYLSLDPAMKEAKHLTMDFVQMKAGDAVRVDYDIDDDHTSAWYFAKDKNSICFDYTYGKEDADYAAGIVEKSTASITL
;
A
#
# COMPACT_ATOMS: atom_id res chain seq x y z
N MET A 1 7.27 19.49 10.88
CA MET A 1 6.72 19.02 12.18
C MET A 1 7.60 17.86 12.65
N LYS A 2 8.33 17.99 13.77
CA LYS A 2 9.36 17.01 14.21
C LYS A 2 8.75 15.64 14.52
N LEU A 3 9.36 14.57 13.98
CA LEU A 3 9.02 13.15 14.19
C LEU A 3 9.03 12.77 15.68
N LYS A 4 7.91 12.98 16.38
CA LYS A 4 7.66 12.41 17.72
C LYS A 4 6.80 11.14 17.68
N SER A 5 6.12 10.85 16.56
CA SER A 5 5.23 9.68 16.43
C SER A 5 5.96 8.39 16.07
N GLY A 6 6.96 8.44 15.17
CA GLY A 6 7.71 7.25 14.74
C GLY A 6 8.42 6.52 15.89
N LYS A 7 9.06 7.26 16.81
CA LYS A 7 9.78 6.67 17.95
C LYS A 7 8.88 5.94 18.95
N LYS A 8 7.65 6.42 19.18
CA LYS A 8 6.69 5.79 20.11
C LYS A 8 6.05 4.55 19.51
N LEU A 9 5.75 4.61 18.22
CA LEU A 9 5.16 3.51 17.49
C LEU A 9 6.16 2.34 17.38
N LEU A 10 7.41 2.64 17.07
CA LEU A 10 8.46 1.65 16.89
C LEU A 10 8.87 0.98 18.21
N GLY A 11 8.98 1.75 19.29
CA GLY A 11 9.17 1.19 20.64
C GLY A 11 8.01 0.30 21.07
N ALA A 12 6.77 0.60 20.69
CA ALA A 12 5.61 -0.23 20.96
C ALA A 12 5.54 -1.50 20.09
N LEU A 13 5.90 -1.41 18.80
CA LEU A 13 5.99 -2.54 17.86
C LEU A 13 7.06 -3.55 18.32
N LEU A 14 8.21 -3.07 18.82
CA LEU A 14 9.30 -3.89 19.36
C LEU A 14 9.03 -4.44 20.76
N LEU A 15 8.34 -3.70 21.64
CA LEU A 15 7.83 -4.30 22.88
C LEU A 15 6.79 -5.40 22.56
N ALA A 16 5.97 -5.23 21.52
CA ALA A 16 5.03 -6.26 21.10
C ALA A 16 5.71 -7.52 20.55
N SER A 17 6.83 -7.40 19.82
CA SER A 17 7.61 -8.58 19.38
C SER A 17 8.26 -9.33 20.53
N LEU A 18 8.69 -8.61 21.58
CA LEU A 18 9.23 -9.19 22.81
C LEU A 18 8.15 -9.86 23.68
N VAL A 19 6.91 -9.33 23.68
CA VAL A 19 5.79 -9.86 24.46
C VAL A 19 5.11 -11.05 23.78
N GLY A 20 5.14 -11.14 22.44
CA GLY A 20 4.59 -12.28 21.69
C GLY A 20 5.25 -13.64 21.99
N PHE A 21 6.39 -13.64 22.69
CA PHE A 21 7.05 -14.86 23.18
C PHE A 21 6.35 -15.47 24.40
N ALA A 22 5.63 -14.68 25.20
CA ALA A 22 4.97 -15.15 26.42
C ALA A 22 3.67 -15.95 26.14
N SER A 23 3.20 -15.97 24.89
CA SER A 23 1.99 -16.68 24.45
C SER A 23 2.27 -17.93 23.61
N LEU A 24 3.54 -18.28 23.35
CA LEU A 24 3.86 -19.58 22.76
C LEU A 24 3.55 -20.68 23.79
N PRO A 25 2.79 -21.74 23.45
CA PRO A 25 2.60 -22.85 24.35
C PRO A 25 3.97 -23.42 24.71
N ALA A 26 4.26 -23.51 26.00
CA ALA A 26 5.42 -24.21 26.50
C ALA A 26 5.35 -25.66 26.01
N VAL A 27 6.14 -26.00 24.99
CA VAL A 27 6.37 -27.41 24.63
C VAL A 27 7.14 -28.00 25.80
N SER A 28 6.42 -28.66 26.70
CA SER A 28 6.98 -29.40 27.83
C SER A 28 7.87 -30.50 27.28
N ALA A 29 9.18 -30.33 27.46
CA ALA A 29 10.15 -31.38 27.21
C ALA A 29 10.17 -32.31 28.43
N GLU A 30 9.40 -33.38 28.40
CA GLU A 30 9.54 -34.52 29.32
C GLU A 30 8.95 -35.77 28.66
N ASP A 31 9.81 -36.52 27.97
CA ASP A 31 9.92 -37.99 27.98
C ASP A 31 10.54 -38.51 26.67
N ALA A 32 11.86 -38.66 26.70
CA ALA A 32 12.55 -39.67 25.90
C ALA A 32 13.92 -39.94 26.52
N ALA A 33 13.96 -40.82 27.51
CA ALA A 33 15.19 -41.54 27.85
C ALA A 33 15.59 -42.47 26.67
N PRO A 34 16.89 -42.73 26.44
CA PRO A 34 17.34 -43.42 25.24
C PRO A 34 17.17 -44.93 25.37
N ALA A 35 16.74 -45.58 24.28
CA ALA A 35 16.87 -47.02 24.11
C ALA A 35 17.90 -47.29 23.01
N ASP A 36 18.90 -48.10 23.37
CA ASP A 36 19.95 -48.64 22.50
C ASP A 36 19.40 -49.35 21.24
N GLY A 37 20.15 -49.27 20.13
CA GLY A 37 19.88 -50.12 18.97
C GLY A 37 20.76 -49.82 17.75
N ASN A 38 21.74 -50.70 17.49
CA ASN A 38 22.56 -50.75 16.27
C ASN A 38 21.74 -50.84 14.96
N GLY A 39 22.14 -50.10 13.91
CA GLY A 39 21.71 -50.27 12.52
C GLY A 39 22.46 -49.33 11.55
N PRO A 40 22.75 -49.73 10.29
CA PRO A 40 23.89 -49.19 9.52
C PRO A 40 23.61 -47.91 8.71
N ALA A 41 24.71 -47.21 8.43
CA ALA A 41 24.96 -46.06 7.56
C ALA A 41 23.79 -45.53 6.69
N VAL A 42 23.40 -44.28 6.95
CA VAL A 42 22.47 -43.50 6.12
C VAL A 42 23.23 -42.89 4.94
N GLU A 43 22.76 -43.20 3.73
CA GLU A 43 23.13 -42.53 2.48
C GLU A 43 22.96 -41.01 2.58
N THR A 44 23.97 -40.26 2.15
CA THR A 44 23.89 -38.83 1.91
C THR A 44 22.91 -38.54 0.78
N ARG A 45 21.67 -38.18 1.13
CA ARG A 45 20.72 -37.50 0.22
C ARG A 45 21.01 -36.01 0.24
N GLU A 46 21.19 -35.43 -0.94
CA GLU A 46 21.15 -33.98 -1.14
C GLU A 46 19.81 -33.40 -0.61
N PRO A 47 19.80 -32.20 -0.02
CA PRO A 47 18.59 -31.62 0.53
C PRO A 47 17.59 -31.32 -0.60
N SER A 48 16.49 -32.08 -0.64
CA SER A 48 15.30 -31.73 -1.41
C SER A 48 14.58 -30.58 -0.71
N TYR A 49 14.46 -29.43 -1.38
CA TYR A 49 13.66 -28.30 -0.91
C TYR A 49 12.19 -28.75 -0.73
N PRO A 50 11.55 -28.47 0.42
CA PRO A 50 10.13 -28.75 0.60
C PRO A 50 9.27 -27.82 -0.27
N ALA A 51 8.14 -28.36 -0.75
CA ALA A 51 7.14 -27.64 -1.52
C ALA A 51 6.48 -26.50 -0.71
N VAL A 52 6.33 -25.32 -1.33
CA VAL A 52 5.54 -24.20 -0.82
C VAL A 52 4.10 -24.67 -0.57
N ASN A 53 3.58 -24.53 0.65
CA ASN A 53 2.21 -24.90 0.97
C ASN A 53 1.65 -24.00 2.09
N GLY A 54 1.51 -22.72 1.78
CA GLY A 54 0.79 -21.72 2.57
C GLY A 54 0.93 -20.37 1.89
N HIS A 55 -0.14 -19.57 1.86
CA HIS A 55 -0.12 -18.24 1.28
C HIS A 55 -0.95 -17.31 2.17
N TYR A 56 -0.30 -16.28 2.71
CA TYR A 56 -0.95 -15.25 3.50
C TYR A 56 -1.27 -14.04 2.61
N LYS A 57 -2.49 -13.51 2.74
CA LYS A 57 -2.92 -12.29 2.06
C LYS A 57 -3.71 -11.39 2.99
N ASN A 58 -3.29 -10.13 3.08
CA ASN A 58 -3.95 -9.09 3.87
C ASN A 58 -4.62 -8.06 2.97
N GLU A 59 -5.93 -8.18 2.82
CA GLU A 59 -6.75 -7.25 2.01
C GLU A 59 -6.94 -5.87 2.69
N ALA A 60 -6.55 -5.69 3.96
CA ALA A 60 -6.69 -4.40 4.65
C ALA A 60 -5.48 -3.48 4.41
N PHE A 61 -4.29 -4.06 4.23
CA PHE A 61 -3.04 -3.32 4.04
C PHE A 61 -2.37 -3.58 2.69
N GLY A 62 -2.77 -4.63 1.96
CA GLY A 62 -2.26 -4.87 0.61
C GLY A 62 -0.90 -5.54 0.61
N MET A 63 -0.70 -6.53 1.49
CA MET A 63 0.52 -7.33 1.57
C MET A 63 0.17 -8.81 1.49
N GLU A 64 0.98 -9.56 0.78
CA GLU A 64 0.91 -11.02 0.72
C GLU A 64 2.32 -11.62 0.71
N PHE A 65 2.43 -12.88 1.14
CA PHE A 65 3.67 -13.66 1.14
C PHE A 65 3.36 -15.14 1.32
N ASP A 66 4.33 -15.98 0.96
CA ASP A 66 4.23 -17.42 1.07
C ASP A 66 4.74 -17.91 2.43
N LEU A 67 4.16 -19.02 2.89
CA LEU A 67 4.48 -19.69 4.13
C LEU A 67 4.99 -21.11 3.86
N PRO A 68 5.87 -21.63 4.73
CA PRO A 68 6.26 -23.03 4.66
C PRO A 68 5.07 -23.95 4.91
N ALA A 69 5.20 -25.22 4.51
CA ALA A 69 4.11 -26.19 4.57
C ALA A 69 3.57 -26.46 6.00
N ALA A 70 4.45 -26.51 7.01
CA ALA A 70 4.05 -26.76 8.39
C ALA A 70 4.03 -25.47 9.21
N TYR A 71 2.86 -24.86 9.33
CA TYR A 71 2.65 -23.69 10.18
C TYR A 71 1.34 -23.76 10.96
N THR A 72 1.22 -22.95 12.01
CA THR A 72 -0.01 -22.78 12.78
C THR A 72 -0.23 -21.29 13.04
N GLU A 73 -1.38 -20.76 12.65
CA GLU A 73 -1.73 -19.36 12.87
C GLU A 73 -2.27 -19.11 14.28
N ASP A 74 -2.05 -17.90 14.79
CA ASP A 74 -2.63 -17.46 16.06
C ASP A 74 -4.12 -17.09 15.86
N ALA A 75 -5.01 -17.61 16.73
CA ALA A 75 -6.44 -17.32 16.68
C ALA A 75 -6.78 -15.84 16.97
N GLY A 76 -5.83 -15.09 17.56
CA GLY A 76 -5.91 -13.69 17.88
C GLY A 76 -5.56 -12.74 16.74
N ASN A 77 -5.23 -13.25 15.55
CA ASN A 77 -4.89 -12.45 14.36
C ASN A 77 -5.90 -11.33 14.09
N LYS A 78 -5.37 -10.17 13.70
CA LYS A 78 -6.11 -8.93 13.40
C LYS A 78 -5.65 -8.37 12.06
N PRO A 79 -6.43 -7.48 11.42
CA PRO A 79 -5.98 -6.84 10.18
C PRO A 79 -4.60 -6.18 10.29
N TYR A 80 -4.27 -5.60 11.45
CA TYR A 80 -3.00 -4.89 11.70
C TYR A 80 -1.90 -5.76 12.35
N MET A 81 -2.17 -7.03 12.63
CA MET A 81 -1.25 -7.94 13.29
C MET A 81 -1.52 -9.38 12.86
N TYR A 82 -0.53 -10.00 12.24
CA TYR A 82 -0.54 -11.42 11.90
C TYR A 82 0.55 -12.15 12.69
N GLN A 83 0.24 -13.34 13.19
CA GLN A 83 1.11 -14.18 13.97
C GLN A 83 0.94 -15.64 13.54
N ALA A 84 2.06 -16.34 13.42
CA ALA A 84 2.10 -17.76 13.13
C ALA A 84 3.35 -18.41 13.74
N HIS A 85 3.25 -19.70 14.04
CA HIS A 85 4.38 -20.55 14.39
C HIS A 85 4.75 -21.44 13.19
N LEU A 86 5.97 -21.29 12.69
CA LEU A 86 6.54 -22.07 11.59
C LEU A 86 7.19 -23.32 12.20
N THR A 87 6.46 -24.43 12.13
CA THR A 87 6.72 -25.61 12.97
C THR A 87 8.01 -26.33 12.59
N ASP A 88 8.27 -26.48 11.29
CA ASP A 88 9.50 -27.14 10.79
C ASP A 88 10.78 -26.39 11.19
N TYR A 89 10.65 -25.09 11.50
CA TYR A 89 11.77 -24.20 11.81
C TYR A 89 11.84 -23.79 13.28
N ASN A 90 10.90 -24.24 14.12
CA ASN A 90 10.78 -23.81 15.53
C ASN A 90 10.88 -22.26 15.66
N MET A 91 10.14 -21.57 14.79
CA MET A 91 10.27 -20.12 14.55
C MET A 91 8.91 -19.44 14.66
N GLY A 92 8.80 -18.43 15.52
CA GLY A 92 7.65 -17.54 15.55
C GLY A 92 7.77 -16.47 14.47
N LEU A 93 6.70 -16.23 13.74
CA LEU A 93 6.54 -15.13 12.78
C LEU A 93 5.49 -14.16 13.34
N MET A 94 5.83 -12.88 13.35
CA MET A 94 4.88 -11.79 13.59
C MET A 94 5.02 -10.71 12.52
N VAL A 95 3.90 -10.30 11.93
CA VAL A 95 3.82 -9.18 11.00
C VAL A 95 2.94 -8.11 11.62
N LEU A 96 3.51 -6.93 11.89
CA LEU A 96 2.78 -5.76 12.33
C LEU A 96 2.62 -4.78 11.17
N MET A 97 1.40 -4.28 10.99
CA MET A 97 1.01 -3.47 9.85
C MET A 97 0.43 -2.15 10.32
N GLN A 98 0.90 -1.05 9.72
CA GLN A 98 0.32 0.25 9.93
C GLN A 98 0.16 1.02 8.64
N GLY A 99 -1.09 1.27 8.29
CA GLY A 99 -1.47 2.19 7.22
C GLY A 99 -1.13 3.62 7.58
N ARG A 100 -0.71 4.39 6.58
CA ARG A 100 -0.50 5.83 6.71
C ARG A 100 -1.85 6.54 6.62
N LYS A 101 -1.98 7.68 7.31
CA LYS A 101 -3.18 8.53 7.22
C LYS A 101 -3.38 9.15 5.82
N ALA A 102 -2.29 9.27 5.08
CA ALA A 102 -2.22 9.66 3.69
C ALA A 102 -0.92 9.04 3.13
N GLY A 103 -0.93 8.65 1.86
CA GLY A 103 0.28 8.21 1.18
C GLY A 103 1.39 9.27 1.20
N ILE A 104 2.61 8.84 0.89
CA ILE A 104 3.78 9.72 0.73
C ILE A 104 4.44 9.51 -0.63
N SER A 105 5.12 10.54 -1.14
CA SER A 105 5.91 10.46 -2.37
C SER A 105 7.15 9.57 -2.21
N ASP A 106 7.74 9.15 -3.33
CA ASP A 106 8.97 8.35 -3.35
C ASP A 106 10.17 9.11 -2.78
N SER A 107 10.25 10.43 -3.02
CA SER A 107 11.29 11.28 -2.43
C SER A 107 11.20 11.28 -0.90
N ARG A 108 9.98 11.40 -0.36
CA ARG A 108 9.74 11.34 1.08
C ARG A 108 10.01 9.95 1.65
N LEU A 109 9.68 8.89 0.91
CA LEU A 109 9.94 7.52 1.32
C LEU A 109 11.45 7.27 1.47
N LYS A 110 12.26 7.73 0.51
CA LYS A 110 13.73 7.63 0.57
C LYS A 110 14.33 8.34 1.78
N GLU A 111 13.76 9.48 2.18
CA GLU A 111 14.18 10.17 3.41
C GLU A 111 13.84 9.36 4.67
N GLU A 112 12.67 8.72 4.70
CA GLU A 112 12.25 7.91 5.86
C GLU A 112 13.06 6.62 5.99
N VAL A 113 13.44 5.97 4.88
CA VAL A 113 14.34 4.81 4.88
C VAL A 113 15.67 5.15 5.55
N LYS A 114 16.29 6.28 5.19
CA LYS A 114 17.54 6.74 5.84
C LYS A 114 17.40 6.94 7.34
N GLN A 115 16.25 7.41 7.81
CA GLN A 115 16.00 7.59 9.25
C GLN A 115 15.79 6.25 9.97
N VAL A 116 15.27 5.25 9.25
CA VAL A 116 15.02 3.91 9.78
C VAL A 116 16.33 3.13 9.95
N GLU A 117 17.32 3.31 9.08
CA GLU A 117 18.64 2.66 9.20
C GLU A 117 19.38 2.94 10.53
N GLU A 118 19.07 4.07 11.18
CA GLU A 118 19.64 4.45 12.47
C GLU A 118 18.97 3.75 13.67
N ILE A 119 17.81 3.12 13.46
CA ILE A 119 17.00 2.53 14.54
C ILE A 119 17.78 1.51 15.37
N PRO A 120 18.45 0.49 14.78
CA PRO A 120 19.12 -0.54 15.58
C PRO A 120 20.22 0.06 16.47
N ASP A 121 20.92 1.08 15.96
CA ASP A 121 22.00 1.75 16.67
C ASP A 121 21.44 2.61 17.83
N GLN A 122 20.26 3.21 17.65
CA GLN A 122 19.55 3.92 18.72
C GLN A 122 19.03 2.95 19.79
N MET A 123 18.58 1.75 19.41
CA MET A 123 18.14 0.70 20.34
C MET A 123 19.29 0.18 21.21
N ALA A 124 20.42 -0.16 20.59
CA ALA A 124 21.61 -0.66 21.29
C ALA A 124 22.14 0.33 22.34
N LYS A 125 21.98 1.64 22.10
CA LYS A 125 22.36 2.69 23.06
C LYS A 125 21.41 2.80 24.25
N GLY A 126 20.15 2.40 24.07
CA GLY A 126 19.08 2.57 25.06
C GLY A 126 18.84 1.38 25.99
N SER A 127 19.43 0.22 25.70
CA SER A 127 19.26 -1.01 26.49
C SER A 127 20.56 -1.80 26.58
N LYS A 128 20.87 -2.30 27.78
CA LYS A 128 22.04 -3.17 28.00
C LYS A 128 21.78 -4.62 27.58
N ASP A 129 20.52 -4.99 27.42
CA ASP A 129 20.05 -6.36 27.19
C ASP A 129 19.78 -6.64 25.70
N VAL A 130 20.01 -5.64 24.85
CA VAL A 130 19.78 -5.70 23.40
C VAL A 130 21.14 -5.66 22.70
N LYS A 131 21.52 -6.79 22.09
CA LYS A 131 22.72 -6.86 21.24
C LYS A 131 22.31 -6.97 19.78
N ILE A 132 22.63 -5.95 18.99
CA ILE A 132 22.50 -6.02 17.53
C ILE A 132 23.58 -6.96 17.00
N MET A 133 23.15 -8.00 16.30
CA MET A 133 24.01 -9.06 15.78
C MET A 133 24.35 -8.83 14.30
N ASP A 134 23.38 -8.38 13.52
CA ASP A 134 23.52 -8.11 12.08
C ASP A 134 22.59 -6.96 11.67
N LYS A 135 22.96 -6.22 10.64
CA LYS A 135 22.18 -5.14 10.04
C LYS A 135 22.55 -4.99 8.56
N LYS A 136 21.57 -5.10 7.67
CA LYS A 136 21.74 -4.93 6.23
C LYS A 136 20.48 -4.33 5.58
N MET A 137 20.66 -3.72 4.42
CA MET A 137 19.56 -3.34 3.53
C MET A 137 19.31 -4.48 2.53
N VAL A 138 18.05 -4.89 2.42
CA VAL A 138 17.58 -5.94 1.50
C VAL A 138 16.37 -5.41 0.73
N LYS A 139 15.81 -6.25 -0.15
CA LYS A 139 14.59 -5.95 -0.91
C LYS A 139 13.46 -6.90 -0.50
N ALA A 140 12.28 -6.35 -0.28
CA ALA A 140 11.03 -7.10 -0.10
C ALA A 140 9.94 -6.42 -0.93
N GLY A 141 9.30 -7.15 -1.85
CA GLY A 141 8.29 -6.60 -2.75
C GLY A 141 8.75 -5.35 -3.53
N GLY A 142 10.04 -5.27 -3.87
CA GLY A 142 10.66 -4.11 -4.56
C GLY A 142 11.10 -2.94 -3.66
N TYR A 143 10.68 -2.92 -2.39
CA TYR A 143 10.98 -1.85 -1.45
C TYR A 143 12.29 -2.08 -0.69
N ASP A 144 13.01 -0.99 -0.42
CA ASP A 144 14.17 -1.01 0.49
C ASP A 144 13.70 -1.40 1.89
N THR A 145 14.29 -2.47 2.41
CA THR A 145 13.92 -3.08 3.68
C THR A 145 15.13 -3.13 4.59
N LEU A 146 15.01 -2.57 5.79
CA LEU A 146 16.04 -2.71 6.81
C LEU A 146 15.84 -4.05 7.51
N GLN A 147 16.77 -4.98 7.30
CA GLN A 147 16.83 -6.22 8.06
C GLN A 147 17.87 -6.10 9.16
N PHE A 148 17.50 -6.44 10.39
CA PHE A 148 18.47 -6.54 11.49
C PHE A 148 18.13 -7.64 12.48
N ALA A 149 19.16 -8.28 13.00
CA ALA A 149 19.05 -9.33 13.99
C ALA A 149 19.40 -8.80 15.39
N VAL A 150 18.56 -9.11 16.36
CA VAL A 150 18.73 -8.77 17.77
C VAL A 150 18.83 -10.06 18.58
N ARG A 151 19.84 -10.14 19.44
CA ARG A 151 19.89 -11.15 20.51
C ARG A 151 19.31 -10.55 21.78
N GLY A 152 18.35 -11.24 22.37
CA GLY A 152 17.75 -10.92 23.68
C GLY A 152 17.77 -12.13 24.62
N GLU A 153 17.26 -11.93 25.82
CA GLU A 153 17.13 -12.95 26.85
C GLU A 153 15.75 -12.88 27.50
N HIS A 154 15.10 -14.04 27.66
CA HIS A 154 13.82 -14.16 28.37
C HIS A 154 13.89 -15.38 29.30
N ASP A 155 13.58 -15.20 30.58
CA ASP A 155 13.68 -16.23 31.62
C ASP A 155 15.03 -16.99 31.62
N GLY A 156 16.15 -16.26 31.42
CA GLY A 156 17.49 -16.83 31.37
C GLY A 156 17.84 -17.58 30.09
N LYS A 157 16.93 -17.61 29.09
CA LYS A 157 17.14 -18.29 27.81
C LYS A 157 17.36 -17.26 26.70
N PRO A 158 18.47 -17.38 25.93
CA PRO A 158 18.73 -16.48 24.82
C PRO A 158 17.82 -16.79 23.63
N PHE A 159 17.35 -15.75 22.96
CA PHE A 159 16.63 -15.84 21.70
C PHE A 159 17.21 -14.84 20.69
N ILE A 160 16.95 -15.09 19.41
CA ILE A 160 17.24 -14.17 18.31
C ILE A 160 15.94 -13.76 17.65
N SER A 161 15.81 -12.46 17.37
CA SER A 161 14.75 -11.89 16.55
C SER A 161 15.36 -11.23 15.31
N VAL A 162 15.00 -11.70 14.12
CA VAL A 162 15.31 -11.06 12.84
C VAL A 162 14.13 -10.17 12.47
N ASN A 163 14.38 -8.89 12.24
CA ASN A 163 13.34 -7.88 12.02
C ASN A 163 13.54 -7.20 10.67
N ASP A 164 12.53 -7.30 9.82
CA ASP A 164 12.43 -6.67 8.52
C ASP A 164 11.47 -5.49 8.61
N PHE A 165 12.02 -4.27 8.55
CA PHE A 165 11.24 -3.04 8.47
C PHE A 165 11.06 -2.64 7.01
N ILE A 166 9.83 -2.79 6.52
CA ILE A 166 9.47 -2.51 5.13
C ILE A 166 8.63 -1.24 5.10
N LEU A 167 9.14 -0.21 4.43
CA LEU A 167 8.44 1.06 4.27
C LEU A 167 7.90 1.15 2.85
N THR A 168 6.60 1.36 2.74
CA THR A 168 5.93 1.64 1.46
C THR A 168 5.35 3.05 1.48
N ASN A 169 4.88 3.51 0.32
CA ASN A 169 4.22 4.81 0.18
C ASN A 169 2.91 4.89 0.98
N SER A 170 2.22 3.77 1.20
CA SER A 170 0.89 3.70 1.81
C SER A 170 0.88 3.12 3.24
N ALA A 171 1.89 2.35 3.61
CA ALA A 171 1.96 1.67 4.91
C ALA A 171 3.40 1.41 5.37
N THR A 172 3.53 1.01 6.64
CA THR A 172 4.76 0.48 7.23
C THR A 172 4.48 -0.91 7.76
N TYR A 173 5.42 -1.82 7.53
CA TYR A 173 5.37 -3.21 7.95
C TYR A 173 6.60 -3.53 8.79
N MET A 174 6.41 -4.36 9.80
CA MET A 174 7.51 -5.01 10.52
C MET A 174 7.23 -6.50 10.52
N MET A 175 8.05 -7.25 9.79
CA MET A 175 8.04 -8.71 9.83
C MET A 175 9.15 -9.16 10.77
N SER A 176 8.81 -9.96 11.78
CA SER A 176 9.71 -10.36 12.86
C SER A 176 9.70 -11.87 13.01
N PHE A 177 10.86 -12.47 12.85
CA PHE A 177 11.11 -13.90 13.03
C PHE A 177 11.85 -14.11 14.33
N THR A 178 11.27 -14.84 15.27
CA THR A 178 11.88 -15.08 16.58
C THR A 178 12.11 -16.57 16.80
N MET A 179 13.32 -16.94 17.21
CA MET A 179 13.77 -18.33 17.36
C MET A 179 14.82 -18.45 18.46
N LYS A 180 15.19 -19.69 18.81
CA LYS A 180 16.32 -19.93 19.72
C LYS A 180 17.63 -19.52 19.05
N ASP A 181 18.60 -19.08 19.86
CA ASP A 181 19.96 -18.70 19.39
C ASP A 181 20.62 -19.82 18.55
N THR A 182 20.36 -21.08 18.89
CA THR A 182 20.90 -22.26 18.19
C THR A 182 20.33 -22.45 16.78
N ASP A 183 19.12 -21.98 16.53
CA ASP A 183 18.38 -22.25 15.30
C ASP A 183 18.65 -21.16 14.24
N TYR A 184 19.15 -20.00 14.68
CA TYR A 184 19.36 -18.82 13.84
C TYR A 184 20.14 -19.08 12.55
N LYS A 185 21.28 -19.77 12.63
CA LYS A 185 22.10 -20.04 11.45
C LYS A 185 21.41 -20.94 10.43
N ASN A 186 20.63 -21.91 10.90
CA ASN A 186 19.97 -22.88 10.03
C ASN A 186 18.72 -22.29 9.37
N ASN A 187 18.07 -21.33 10.03
CA ASN A 187 16.81 -20.75 9.58
C ASN A 187 16.97 -19.54 8.64
N GLN A 188 18.20 -19.04 8.41
CA GLN A 188 18.41 -17.83 7.58
C GLN A 188 17.84 -17.96 6.17
N ASN A 189 18.00 -19.13 5.55
CA ASN A 189 17.50 -19.37 4.21
C ASN A 189 15.97 -19.26 4.15
N GLU A 190 15.26 -19.80 5.14
CA GLU A 190 13.80 -19.75 5.19
C GLU A 190 13.29 -18.32 5.37
N ILE A 191 13.93 -17.54 6.25
CA ILE A 191 13.61 -16.12 6.43
C ILE A 191 13.75 -15.36 5.11
N ASP A 192 14.85 -15.58 4.40
CA ASP A 192 15.12 -14.92 3.12
C ASP A 192 14.13 -15.37 2.03
N GLU A 193 13.71 -16.65 1.99
CA GLU A 193 12.70 -17.13 1.04
C GLU A 193 11.31 -16.52 1.30
N ILE A 194 10.87 -16.48 2.56
CA ILE A 194 9.62 -15.81 2.94
C ILE A 194 9.69 -14.33 2.56
N LEU A 195 10.79 -13.64 2.87
CA LEU A 195 10.96 -12.23 2.53
C LEU A 195 10.95 -11.96 1.01
N LYS A 196 11.55 -12.85 0.21
CA LYS A 196 11.51 -12.77 -1.27
C LYS A 196 10.11 -12.94 -1.83
N SER A 197 9.26 -13.74 -1.19
CA SER A 197 7.87 -13.94 -1.60
C SER A 197 6.95 -12.75 -1.31
N VAL A 198 7.41 -11.78 -0.49
CA VAL A 198 6.62 -10.60 -0.15
C VAL A 198 6.24 -9.82 -1.40
N SER A 199 4.94 -9.61 -1.55
CA SER A 199 4.31 -8.85 -2.62
C SER A 199 3.36 -7.80 -2.02
N PHE A 200 3.24 -6.65 -2.69
CA PHE A 200 2.34 -5.57 -2.29
C PHE A 200 1.34 -5.26 -3.41
N PHE A 201 0.10 -4.98 -3.04
CA PHE A 201 -0.96 -4.62 -3.97
C PHE A 201 -1.81 -3.47 -3.45
N THR A 202 -2.40 -2.70 -4.37
CA THR A 202 -3.30 -1.61 -4.01
C THR A 202 -4.62 -2.16 -3.48
N VAL A 203 -4.97 -1.79 -2.25
CA VAL A 203 -6.30 -2.04 -1.68
C VAL A 203 -7.26 -0.94 -2.14
N TRP A 204 -8.46 -1.33 -2.54
CA TRP A 204 -9.47 -0.46 -3.12
C TRP A 204 -10.68 -0.31 -2.20
N ARG A 205 -11.34 0.85 -2.26
CA ARG A 205 -12.65 1.07 -1.67
C ARG A 205 -13.53 1.84 -2.64
N THR A 206 -14.84 1.56 -2.62
CA THR A 206 -15.81 2.39 -3.30
C THR A 206 -16.03 3.68 -2.52
N GLU A 207 -15.74 4.80 -3.16
CA GLU A 207 -15.94 6.14 -2.59
C GLU A 207 -17.27 6.74 -3.11
N PRO A 208 -18.26 6.96 -2.23
CA PRO A 208 -19.48 7.66 -2.61
C PRO A 208 -19.22 9.16 -2.76
N VAL A 209 -19.67 9.74 -3.87
CA VAL A 209 -19.67 11.19 -4.06
C VAL A 209 -20.83 11.79 -3.27
N ARG A 210 -20.52 12.37 -2.10
CA ARG A 210 -21.50 12.90 -1.14
C ARG A 210 -22.55 13.77 -1.84
N THR A 211 -23.80 13.66 -1.38
CA THR A 211 -24.98 14.38 -1.89
C THR A 211 -25.41 14.02 -3.32
N THR A 212 -24.79 13.02 -3.94
CA THR A 212 -25.16 12.50 -5.26
C THR A 212 -25.39 10.98 -5.18
N LYS A 213 -25.77 10.38 -6.31
CA LYS A 213 -25.85 8.92 -6.48
C LYS A 213 -24.57 8.31 -7.08
N TYR A 214 -23.56 9.15 -7.33
CA TYR A 214 -22.34 8.75 -8.04
C TYR A 214 -21.35 8.11 -7.08
N ALA A 215 -20.60 7.13 -7.57
CA ALA A 215 -19.51 6.51 -6.83
C ALA A 215 -18.43 6.01 -7.79
N TYR A 216 -17.22 5.83 -7.26
CA TYR A 216 -16.07 5.31 -7.98
C TYR A 216 -15.06 4.73 -6.99
N ASP A 217 -14.28 3.75 -7.42
CA ASP A 217 -13.30 3.07 -6.60
C ASP A 217 -12.01 3.86 -6.53
N LEU A 218 -11.52 4.07 -5.31
CA LEU A 218 -10.26 4.73 -5.02
C LEU A 218 -9.36 3.81 -4.18
N PRO A 219 -8.03 3.96 -4.29
CA PRO A 219 -7.11 3.37 -3.33
C PRO A 219 -7.43 3.80 -1.90
N VAL A 220 -7.30 2.90 -0.93
CA VAL A 220 -7.61 3.20 0.48
C VAL A 220 -6.71 4.26 1.11
N ASP A 221 -5.53 4.49 0.54
CA ASP A 221 -4.58 5.51 0.97
C ASP A 221 -4.85 6.91 0.37
N VAL A 222 -5.75 7.02 -0.62
CA VAL A 222 -6.31 8.29 -1.06
C VAL A 222 -7.24 8.81 0.02
N LYS A 223 -6.85 9.92 0.66
CA LYS A 223 -7.67 10.54 1.69
C LYS A 223 -8.66 11.49 1.04
N VAL A 224 -9.94 11.16 1.17
CA VAL A 224 -11.03 11.98 0.65
C VAL A 224 -11.48 12.98 1.71
N GLY A 225 -11.58 14.25 1.31
CA GLY A 225 -12.05 15.36 2.13
C GLY A 225 -13.15 16.14 1.42
N ALA A 226 -13.94 16.88 2.20
CA ALA A 226 -14.74 17.96 1.62
C ALA A 226 -13.78 19.03 1.09
N SER A 227 -14.06 19.58 -0.09
CA SER A 227 -13.19 20.54 -0.78
C SER A 227 -12.84 21.79 0.03
N GLY A 228 -13.58 22.07 1.12
CA GLY A 228 -13.10 22.84 2.27
C GLY A 228 -12.46 24.19 1.98
N GLY A 229 -12.78 24.82 0.83
CA GLY A 229 -12.23 26.10 0.39
C GLY A 229 -11.09 26.05 -0.64
N ILE A 230 -10.70 24.88 -1.18
CA ILE A 230 -9.59 24.76 -2.16
C ILE A 230 -10.07 24.99 -3.60
N ASN A 231 -11.24 24.44 -3.97
CA ASN A 231 -11.92 24.77 -5.22
C ASN A 231 -13.44 24.66 -5.00
N PRO A 232 -14.22 25.76 -5.15
CA PRO A 232 -15.66 25.75 -4.89
C PRO A 232 -16.46 24.87 -5.85
N ASP A 233 -15.89 24.50 -7.01
CA ASP A 233 -16.57 23.69 -8.02
C ASP A 233 -16.46 22.18 -7.76
N HIS A 234 -15.47 21.74 -6.97
CA HIS A 234 -15.33 20.35 -6.55
C HIS A 234 -16.23 20.04 -5.35
N ILE A 235 -17.09 19.04 -5.51
CA ILE A 235 -17.92 18.50 -4.43
C ILE A 235 -17.22 17.37 -3.66
N LEU A 236 -16.12 16.85 -4.21
CA LEU A 236 -15.24 15.87 -3.62
C LEU A 236 -13.80 16.12 -4.09
N LEU A 237 -12.84 16.05 -3.18
CA LEU A 237 -11.40 16.03 -3.48
C LEU A 237 -10.72 14.93 -2.65
N GLY A 238 -9.79 14.22 -3.25
CA GLY A 238 -8.99 13.18 -2.61
C GLY A 238 -7.54 13.22 -3.04
N THR A 239 -6.62 12.93 -2.13
CA THR A 239 -5.20 12.78 -2.48
C THR A 239 -4.46 11.82 -1.56
N ASN A 240 -3.42 11.17 -2.09
CA ASN A 240 -2.40 10.45 -1.32
C ASN A 240 -0.99 11.03 -1.50
N GLY A 241 -0.88 12.28 -1.97
CA GLY A 241 0.39 12.96 -2.23
C GLY A 241 1.07 12.63 -3.56
N ARG A 242 0.63 11.57 -4.26
CA ARG A 242 1.10 11.18 -5.61
C ARG A 242 0.05 11.43 -6.68
N LEU A 243 -1.22 11.28 -6.28
CA LEU A 243 -2.40 11.50 -7.10
C LEU A 243 -3.33 12.46 -6.36
N LEU A 244 -3.84 13.46 -7.08
CA LEU A 244 -5.01 14.24 -6.73
C LEU A 244 -6.16 13.74 -7.60
N THR A 245 -7.35 13.60 -7.02
CA THR A 245 -8.57 13.27 -7.76
C THR A 245 -9.73 14.07 -7.23
N GLY A 246 -10.66 14.42 -8.11
CA GLY A 246 -11.81 15.25 -7.78
C GLY A 246 -13.05 14.89 -8.56
N VAL A 247 -14.19 15.34 -8.00
CA VAL A 247 -15.46 15.31 -8.71
C VAL A 247 -16.08 16.70 -8.72
N MET A 248 -16.40 17.19 -9.91
CA MET A 248 -17.19 18.41 -10.12
C MET A 248 -18.55 18.05 -10.69
N VAL A 249 -19.60 18.71 -10.20
CA VAL A 249 -20.97 18.57 -10.74
C VAL A 249 -21.51 19.96 -11.00
N VAL A 250 -21.57 20.34 -12.28
CA VAL A 250 -22.00 21.67 -12.71
C VAL A 250 -23.36 21.58 -13.40
N LYS A 251 -24.35 22.27 -12.83
CA LYS A 251 -25.68 22.37 -13.44
C LYS A 251 -25.60 23.27 -14.68
N SER A 252 -25.88 22.73 -15.86
CA SER A 252 -25.78 23.49 -17.12
C SER A 252 -26.73 24.70 -17.12
N SER A 253 -27.92 24.54 -16.53
CA SER A 253 -28.92 25.62 -16.41
C SER A 253 -28.51 26.78 -15.50
N LYS A 254 -27.51 26.59 -14.63
CA LYS A 254 -27.04 27.63 -13.69
C LYS A 254 -25.76 28.33 -14.15
N ARG A 255 -25.07 27.80 -15.16
CA ARG A 255 -23.80 28.34 -15.65
C ARG A 255 -23.92 28.57 -17.17
N SER A 256 -24.15 29.81 -17.58
CA SER A 256 -24.26 30.19 -19.01
C SER A 256 -23.06 29.71 -19.85
N ALA A 257 -21.88 29.62 -19.23
CA ALA A 257 -20.66 29.08 -19.81
C ALA A 257 -20.76 27.60 -20.24
N LEU A 258 -21.72 26.83 -19.73
CA LEU A 258 -21.99 25.43 -20.12
C LEU A 258 -23.26 25.27 -20.96
N SER A 259 -23.77 26.36 -21.55
CA SER A 259 -24.97 26.31 -22.42
C SER A 259 -24.81 25.43 -23.67
N PHE A 260 -23.57 25.14 -24.07
CA PHE A 260 -23.25 24.21 -25.16
C PHE A 260 -23.36 22.73 -24.75
N TRP A 261 -23.39 22.42 -23.44
CA TRP A 261 -23.36 21.05 -22.94
C TRP A 261 -24.71 20.35 -23.13
N PRO A 262 -24.77 19.22 -23.83
CA PRO A 262 -26.03 18.54 -24.14
C PRO A 262 -26.58 17.79 -22.91
N GLU A 263 -27.85 17.36 -22.98
CA GLU A 263 -28.43 16.49 -21.95
C GLU A 263 -27.84 15.07 -21.96
N SER A 264 -27.31 14.62 -23.11
CA SER A 264 -26.64 13.33 -23.31
C SER A 264 -25.52 13.48 -24.34
N LEU A 265 -24.41 12.75 -24.14
CA LEU A 265 -23.32 12.63 -25.12
C LEU A 265 -23.56 11.50 -26.13
N SER A 266 -24.57 10.65 -25.89
CA SER A 266 -24.89 9.52 -26.77
C SER A 266 -25.66 9.93 -28.00
N GLY A 267 -25.30 9.33 -29.14
CA GLY A 267 -26.00 9.53 -30.42
C GLY A 267 -25.77 10.89 -31.07
N LEU A 268 -24.77 11.66 -30.61
CA LEU A 268 -24.40 12.92 -31.23
C LEU A 268 -23.83 12.69 -32.65
N THR A 269 -24.25 13.54 -33.59
CA THR A 269 -23.62 13.66 -34.90
C THR A 269 -22.21 14.25 -34.78
N GLU A 270 -21.35 14.04 -35.77
CA GLU A 270 -19.99 14.61 -35.77
C GLU A 270 -19.97 16.14 -35.65
N GLN A 271 -20.97 16.82 -36.24
CA GLN A 271 -21.11 18.27 -36.08
C GLN A 271 -21.44 18.67 -34.64
N GLN A 272 -22.32 17.92 -33.96
CA GLN A 272 -22.64 18.14 -32.55
C GLN A 272 -21.45 17.83 -31.64
N LYS A 273 -20.73 16.73 -31.90
CA LYS A 273 -19.50 16.38 -31.19
C LYS A 273 -18.48 17.52 -31.27
N LYS A 274 -18.23 18.04 -32.48
CA LYS A 274 -17.34 19.20 -32.67
C LYS A 274 -17.79 20.42 -31.85
N GLY A 275 -19.09 20.73 -31.87
CA GLY A 275 -19.65 21.82 -31.06
C GLY A 275 -19.43 21.65 -29.56
N VAL A 276 -19.53 20.41 -29.06
CA VAL A 276 -19.22 20.08 -27.64
C VAL A 276 -17.73 20.29 -27.34
N LEU A 277 -16.83 19.84 -28.20
CA LEU A 277 -15.37 20.01 -27.98
C LEU A 277 -14.96 21.49 -28.03
N ASP A 278 -15.47 22.24 -29.00
CA ASP A 278 -15.18 23.68 -29.13
C ASP A 278 -15.70 24.46 -27.91
N GLY A 279 -16.93 24.14 -27.46
CA GLY A 279 -17.50 24.73 -26.26
C GLY A 279 -16.73 24.36 -24.99
N LEU A 280 -16.32 23.09 -24.84
CA LEU A 280 -15.56 22.62 -23.68
C LEU A 280 -14.20 23.28 -23.62
N LYS A 281 -13.50 23.42 -24.76
CA LYS A 281 -12.27 24.19 -24.85
C LYS A 281 -12.46 25.64 -24.42
N GLY A 282 -13.56 26.27 -24.84
CA GLY A 282 -13.92 27.62 -24.41
C GLY A 282 -14.16 27.72 -22.90
N TYR A 283 -14.87 26.75 -22.33
CA TYR A 283 -15.12 26.65 -20.88
C TYR A 283 -13.83 26.47 -20.07
N LEU A 284 -12.96 25.54 -20.48
CA LEU A 284 -11.66 25.30 -19.83
C LEU A 284 -10.78 26.54 -19.86
N SER A 285 -10.81 27.30 -20.96
CA SER A 285 -10.04 28.54 -21.11
C SER A 285 -10.47 29.67 -20.14
N LEU A 286 -11.58 29.49 -19.40
CA LEU A 286 -11.98 30.41 -18.32
C LEU A 286 -11.13 30.23 -17.07
N ASP A 287 -10.52 29.05 -16.87
CA ASP A 287 -9.53 28.84 -15.82
C ASP A 287 -8.20 29.47 -16.24
N PRO A 288 -7.66 30.46 -15.48
CA PRO A 288 -6.38 31.07 -15.80
C PRO A 288 -5.22 30.07 -15.94
N ALA A 289 -5.24 28.96 -15.19
CA ALA A 289 -4.21 27.93 -15.26
C ALA A 289 -4.14 27.26 -16.65
N MET A 290 -5.28 27.17 -17.35
CA MET A 290 -5.35 26.58 -18.69
C MET A 290 -4.61 27.39 -19.77
N LYS A 291 -4.16 28.62 -19.47
CA LYS A 291 -3.27 29.38 -20.37
C LYS A 291 -1.88 28.76 -20.47
N GLU A 292 -1.46 28.03 -19.46
CA GLU A 292 -0.15 27.38 -19.37
C GLU A 292 -0.22 25.90 -19.80
N ALA A 293 -1.43 25.41 -20.07
CA ALA A 293 -1.67 24.03 -20.47
C ALA A 293 -0.98 23.69 -21.80
N LYS A 294 -0.27 22.56 -21.78
CA LYS A 294 0.37 21.96 -22.94
C LYS A 294 -0.29 20.62 -23.25
N HIS A 295 -0.10 20.15 -24.49
CA HIS A 295 -0.60 18.84 -24.94
C HIS A 295 -2.09 18.60 -24.70
N LEU A 296 -2.91 19.66 -24.74
CA LEU A 296 -4.35 19.54 -24.57
C LEU A 296 -4.96 18.67 -25.68
N THR A 297 -5.52 17.53 -25.29
CA THR A 297 -6.30 16.63 -26.14
C THR A 297 -7.71 16.48 -25.58
N MET A 298 -8.68 16.26 -26.48
CA MET A 298 -10.07 16.04 -26.10
C MET A 298 -10.71 15.05 -27.06
N ASP A 299 -11.18 13.93 -26.52
CA ASP A 299 -11.68 12.82 -27.31
C ASP A 299 -12.99 12.28 -26.75
N PHE A 300 -13.92 11.93 -27.64
CA PHE A 300 -15.10 11.17 -27.26
C PHE A 300 -14.71 9.74 -26.97
N VAL A 301 -15.04 9.25 -25.79
CA VAL A 301 -14.76 7.89 -25.34
C VAL A 301 -16.03 7.21 -24.85
N GLN A 302 -16.17 5.93 -25.15
CA GLN A 302 -17.24 5.10 -24.61
C GLN A 302 -16.74 4.39 -23.36
N MET A 303 -17.43 4.58 -22.23
CA MET A 303 -17.10 3.94 -20.96
C MET A 303 -18.26 3.09 -20.45
N LYS A 304 -18.00 2.25 -19.45
CA LYS A 304 -19.04 1.49 -18.75
C LYS A 304 -20.16 2.39 -18.19
N ALA A 305 -19.78 3.56 -17.68
CA ALA A 305 -20.70 4.56 -17.14
C ALA A 305 -21.53 5.30 -18.21
N GLY A 306 -21.15 5.20 -19.49
CA GLY A 306 -21.74 5.91 -20.62
C GLY A 306 -20.70 6.62 -21.48
N ASP A 307 -21.17 7.37 -22.48
CA ASP A 307 -20.30 8.19 -23.33
C ASP A 307 -19.78 9.41 -22.56
N ALA A 308 -18.50 9.70 -22.73
CA ALA A 308 -17.79 10.79 -22.07
C ALA A 308 -16.91 11.56 -23.07
N VAL A 309 -16.50 12.76 -22.68
CA VAL A 309 -15.35 13.45 -23.28
C VAL A 309 -14.17 13.29 -22.31
N ARG A 310 -13.12 12.61 -22.76
CA ARG A 310 -11.84 12.57 -22.07
C ARG A 310 -11.05 13.81 -22.45
N VAL A 311 -10.46 14.47 -21.47
CA VAL A 311 -9.60 15.64 -21.63
C VAL A 311 -8.28 15.35 -20.95
N ASP A 312 -7.17 15.48 -21.66
CA ASP A 312 -5.83 15.34 -21.08
C ASP A 312 -5.01 16.59 -21.39
N TYR A 313 -4.23 17.06 -20.41
CA TYR A 313 -3.32 18.19 -20.57
C TYR A 313 -2.21 18.17 -19.50
N ASP A 314 -1.15 18.90 -19.77
CA ASP A 314 -0.05 19.12 -18.82
C ASP A 314 -0.03 20.58 -18.35
N ILE A 315 0.15 20.84 -17.06
CA ILE A 315 0.50 22.15 -16.52
C ILE A 315 1.75 21.94 -15.66
N ASP A 316 2.80 22.72 -15.92
CA ASP A 316 4.12 22.51 -15.33
C ASP A 316 4.61 21.05 -15.48
N ASP A 317 4.91 20.40 -14.35
CA ASP A 317 5.35 19.01 -14.27
C ASP A 317 4.21 18.02 -13.96
N ASP A 318 2.97 18.52 -13.87
CA ASP A 318 1.79 17.72 -13.60
C ASP A 318 1.05 17.36 -14.89
N HIS A 319 0.56 16.14 -14.96
CA HIS A 319 -0.40 15.67 -15.95
C HIS A 319 -1.80 15.62 -15.34
N THR A 320 -2.81 16.02 -16.10
CA THR A 320 -4.22 15.88 -15.71
C THR A 320 -5.01 15.13 -16.78
N SER A 321 -5.77 14.13 -16.33
CA SER A 321 -6.79 13.45 -17.13
C SER A 321 -8.16 13.66 -16.49
N ALA A 322 -9.14 14.09 -17.27
CA ALA A 322 -10.49 14.38 -16.82
C ALA A 322 -11.55 13.75 -17.73
N TRP A 323 -12.61 13.19 -17.14
CA TRP A 323 -13.72 12.57 -17.85
C TRP A 323 -15.00 13.35 -17.58
N TYR A 324 -15.53 13.96 -18.64
CA TYR A 324 -16.75 14.74 -18.60
C TYR A 324 -17.94 13.94 -19.12
N PHE A 325 -18.96 13.76 -18.29
CA PHE A 325 -20.20 13.09 -18.62
C PHE A 325 -21.37 14.09 -18.69
N ALA A 326 -22.40 13.74 -19.46
CA ALA A 326 -23.70 14.40 -19.42
C ALA A 326 -24.73 13.48 -18.77
N LYS A 327 -25.26 13.88 -17.61
CA LYS A 327 -26.28 13.12 -16.87
C LYS A 327 -27.15 14.06 -16.05
N ASP A 328 -28.45 13.81 -16.01
CA ASP A 328 -29.42 14.57 -15.21
C ASP A 328 -29.33 16.11 -15.43
N LYS A 329 -29.06 16.52 -16.69
CA LYS A 329 -28.83 17.92 -17.09
C LYS A 329 -27.62 18.60 -16.43
N ASN A 330 -26.65 17.81 -15.98
CA ASN A 330 -25.40 18.28 -15.39
C ASN A 330 -24.21 17.85 -16.25
N SER A 331 -23.16 18.67 -16.20
CA SER A 331 -21.81 18.23 -16.54
C SER A 331 -21.17 17.64 -15.28
N ILE A 332 -20.71 16.40 -15.37
CA ILE A 332 -20.05 15.70 -14.27
C ILE A 332 -18.62 15.41 -14.70
N CYS A 333 -17.66 15.90 -13.95
CA CYS A 333 -16.24 15.70 -14.23
C CYS A 333 -15.62 14.84 -13.12
N PHE A 334 -14.95 13.77 -13.51
CA PHE A 334 -14.00 13.06 -12.65
C PHE A 334 -12.60 13.38 -13.16
N ASP A 335 -11.79 14.05 -12.35
CA ASP A 335 -10.43 14.44 -12.70
C ASP A 335 -9.38 13.74 -11.83
N TYR A 336 -8.19 13.65 -12.41
CA TYR A 336 -7.02 13.02 -11.84
C TYR A 336 -5.79 13.82 -12.25
N THR A 337 -5.02 14.32 -11.28
CA THR A 337 -3.80 15.08 -11.50
C THR A 337 -2.65 14.42 -10.76
N TYR A 338 -1.51 14.26 -11.42
CA TYR A 338 -0.32 13.61 -10.86
C TYR A 338 0.96 14.15 -11.51
N GLY A 339 2.06 14.15 -10.76
CA GLY A 339 3.38 14.50 -11.29
C GLY A 339 3.85 13.47 -12.32
N LYS A 340 4.61 13.90 -13.32
CA LYS A 340 5.13 13.00 -14.38
C LYS A 340 5.99 11.86 -13.83
N GLU A 341 6.65 12.05 -12.69
CA GLU A 341 7.41 11.01 -11.98
C GLU A 341 6.52 9.89 -11.43
N ASP A 342 5.23 10.15 -11.23
CA ASP A 342 4.24 9.21 -10.69
C ASP A 342 3.36 8.59 -11.78
N ALA A 343 3.70 8.77 -13.07
CA ALA A 343 2.87 8.33 -14.19
C ALA A 343 2.56 6.83 -14.19
N ASP A 344 3.55 5.97 -13.92
CA ASP A 344 3.34 4.51 -13.88
C ASP A 344 2.40 4.10 -12.74
N TYR A 345 2.53 4.76 -11.59
CA TYR A 345 1.62 4.56 -10.46
C TYR A 345 0.21 5.03 -10.81
N ALA A 346 0.09 6.25 -11.34
CA ALA A 346 -1.18 6.87 -11.67
C ALA A 346 -1.92 6.10 -12.77
N ALA A 347 -1.23 5.59 -13.79
CA ALA A 347 -1.86 4.88 -14.92
C ALA A 347 -2.74 3.71 -14.45
N GLY A 348 -2.19 2.83 -13.59
CA GLY A 348 -2.95 1.69 -13.04
C GLY A 348 -4.09 2.12 -12.12
N ILE A 349 -3.94 3.25 -11.41
CA ILE A 349 -5.00 3.76 -10.55
C ILE A 349 -6.14 4.37 -11.38
N VAL A 350 -5.82 5.24 -12.31
CA VAL A 350 -6.77 5.97 -13.15
C VAL A 350 -7.59 5.01 -13.99
N GLU A 351 -6.98 3.99 -14.59
CA GLU A 351 -7.69 2.98 -15.38
C GLU A 351 -8.78 2.27 -14.56
N LYS A 352 -8.42 1.72 -13.39
CA LYS A 352 -9.38 1.01 -12.55
C LYS A 352 -10.42 1.94 -11.93
N SER A 353 -10.01 3.12 -11.48
CA SER A 353 -10.89 4.13 -10.91
C SER A 353 -11.95 4.57 -11.93
N THR A 354 -11.53 4.91 -13.16
CA THR A 354 -12.45 5.35 -14.22
C THR A 354 -13.39 4.23 -14.69
N ALA A 355 -12.93 2.98 -14.75
CA ALA A 355 -13.75 1.81 -15.10
C ALA A 355 -14.85 1.50 -14.06
N SER A 356 -14.68 1.95 -12.82
CA SER A 356 -15.61 1.73 -11.70
C SER A 356 -16.68 2.81 -11.55
N ILE A 357 -16.59 3.91 -12.32
CA ILE A 357 -17.52 5.05 -12.20
C ILE A 357 -18.98 4.58 -12.37
N THR A 358 -19.83 5.07 -11.48
CA THR A 358 -21.28 4.88 -11.49
C THR A 358 -21.99 6.24 -11.48
N LEU A 359 -22.98 6.41 -12.37
CA LEU A 359 -23.69 7.67 -12.64
C LEU A 359 -25.22 7.57 -12.48
#